data_AF-A0A7V9EYB1-F1
#
_entry.id   AF-A0A7V9EYB1-F1
#
_cell.length_a   1.000
_cell.length_b   1.000
_cell.length_c   1.000
_cell.angle_alpha   90.00
_cell.angle_beta   90.00
_cell.angle_gamma   90.00
#
_symmetry.space_group_name_H-M   'P 1'
#
loop_
_entity.id
_entity.type
_entity.pdbx_description
1 polymer ?
#
loop_
_entity_poly.entity_id
_entity_poly.type
_entity_poly.pdbx_seq_one_letter_code
_entity_poly.pdbx_strand_id
1 'polypeptide(L)'
;ELFDRNQIGRDELVSIVFTATDDLHCAFPATAARTMGLGDVPMLCARELDITGATARCIRVMIHLDTLKGRSELRHVYLEGASALRDDLPG
;
A
#
# COMPACT_ATOMS: atom_id res chain seq x y z
N GLU A 1 9.67 -2.08 -4.41
CA GLU A 1 9.90 -1.26 -3.20
C GLU A 1 9.37 -1.86 -1.91
N LEU A 2 8.06 -1.82 -1.62
CA LEU A 2 7.54 -2.28 -0.32
C LEU A 2 7.84 -3.76 -0.03
N PHE A 3 7.72 -4.61 -1.06
CA PHE A 3 8.08 -6.03 -0.97
C PHE A 3 9.58 -6.20 -0.74
N ASP A 4 10.41 -5.52 -1.52
CA ASP A 4 11.87 -5.65 -1.47
C ASP A 4 12.43 -5.18 -0.11
N ARG A 5 11.98 -4.04 0.40
CA ARG A 5 12.43 -3.50 1.72
C ARG A 5 12.06 -4.41 2.89
N ASN A 6 10.96 -5.14 2.77
CA ASN A 6 10.49 -6.05 3.81
C ASN A 6 10.81 -7.52 3.52
N GLN A 7 11.44 -7.82 2.39
CA GLN A 7 11.73 -9.18 1.91
C GLN A 7 10.48 -10.08 1.94
N ILE A 8 9.34 -9.56 1.49
CA ILE A 8 8.06 -10.26 1.52
C ILE A 8 7.97 -11.22 0.35
N GLY A 9 7.81 -12.51 0.64
CA GLY A 9 7.44 -13.55 -0.31
C GLY A 9 5.96 -13.51 -0.66
N ARG A 10 5.59 -14.03 -1.83
CA ARG A 10 4.19 -14.03 -2.28
C ARG A 10 3.29 -14.91 -1.42
N ASP A 11 3.80 -16.07 -1.01
CA ASP A 11 3.06 -17.07 -0.22
C ASP A 11 2.79 -16.61 1.22
N GLU A 12 3.44 -15.51 1.67
CA GLU A 12 3.22 -14.90 2.98
C GLU A 12 2.03 -13.93 2.97
N LEU A 13 1.47 -13.59 1.81
CA LEU A 13 0.41 -12.60 1.69
C LEU A 13 -0.96 -13.19 2.05
N VAL A 14 -1.64 -12.56 3.00
CA VAL A 14 -3.03 -12.87 3.35
C VAL A 14 -4.00 -12.05 2.49
N SER A 15 -3.76 -10.74 2.37
CA SER A 15 -4.60 -9.85 1.54
C SER A 15 -3.95 -8.49 1.32
N ILE A 16 -4.43 -7.75 0.31
CA ILE A 16 -4.03 -6.36 0.06
C ILE A 16 -5.27 -5.46 -0.03
N VAL A 17 -5.27 -4.37 0.74
CA VAL A 17 -6.28 -3.32 0.68
C VAL A 17 -5.66 -2.07 0.07
N PHE A 18 -6.32 -1.53 -0.94
CA PHE A 18 -5.96 -0.28 -1.58
C PHE A 18 -7.00 0.78 -1.22
N THR A 19 -6.54 1.98 -0.88
CA THR A 19 -7.39 3.17 -0.89
C THR A 19 -6.88 4.17 -1.91
N ALA A 20 -7.77 4.91 -2.54
CA ALA A 20 -7.42 6.02 -3.42
C ALA A 20 -8.26 7.24 -3.05
N THR A 21 -7.66 8.44 -3.15
CA THR A 21 -8.38 9.69 -3.03
C THR A 21 -9.46 9.81 -4.09
N ASP A 22 -10.49 10.60 -3.79
CA ASP A 22 -11.67 10.75 -4.62
C ASP A 22 -11.41 11.49 -5.95
N ASP A 23 -10.24 12.10 -6.12
CA ASP A 23 -9.77 12.74 -7.33
C ASP A 23 -9.10 11.78 -8.34
N LEU A 24 -9.13 10.47 -8.09
CA LEU A 24 -8.61 9.41 -8.99
C LEU A 24 -9.73 8.52 -9.55
N HIS A 25 -9.89 8.53 -10.88
CA HIS A 25 -10.98 7.81 -11.56
C HIS A 25 -10.56 6.97 -12.77
N CYS A 26 -9.27 6.94 -13.11
CA CYS A 26 -8.81 6.34 -14.37
C CYS A 26 -8.64 4.81 -14.32
N ALA A 27 -8.39 4.22 -13.15
CA ALA A 27 -8.15 2.79 -13.01
C ALA A 27 -8.30 2.31 -11.56
N PHE A 28 -8.52 1.00 -11.38
CA PHE A 28 -8.43 0.35 -10.08
C PHE A 28 -6.96 0.05 -9.71
N PRO A 29 -6.48 0.43 -8.51
CA PRO A 29 -5.11 0.13 -8.08
C PRO A 29 -4.76 -1.36 -8.11
N ALA A 30 -5.71 -2.22 -7.73
CA ALA A 30 -5.49 -3.69 -7.72
C ALA A 30 -5.19 -4.27 -9.12
N THR A 31 -5.51 -3.56 -10.22
CA THR A 31 -5.14 -4.00 -11.56
C THR A 31 -3.62 -4.04 -11.72
N ALA A 32 -2.90 -3.06 -11.18
CA ALA A 32 -1.44 -3.05 -11.21
C ALA A 32 -0.85 -4.26 -10.46
N ALA A 33 -1.35 -4.56 -9.26
CA ALA A 33 -0.89 -5.70 -8.48
C ALA A 33 -1.11 -7.05 -9.19
N ARG A 34 -2.22 -7.20 -9.91
CA ARG A 34 -2.46 -8.41 -10.73
C ARG A 34 -1.42 -8.58 -11.84
N THR A 35 -1.03 -7.49 -12.51
CA THR A 35 0.03 -7.55 -13.54
C THR A 35 1.41 -7.89 -12.98
N MET A 36 1.61 -7.71 -11.66
CA MET A 36 2.84 -8.09 -10.96
C MET A 36 2.86 -9.55 -10.50
N GLY A 37 1.85 -10.35 -10.87
CA GLY A 37 1.77 -11.78 -10.56
C GLY A 37 1.19 -12.09 -9.18
N LEU A 38 0.39 -11.18 -8.61
CA LEU A 38 -0.33 -11.38 -7.35
C LEU A 38 -1.81 -11.74 -7.60
N GLY A 39 -2.11 -12.43 -8.70
CA GLY A 39 -3.49 -12.65 -9.17
C GLY A 39 -4.35 -13.54 -8.26
N ASP A 40 -3.70 -14.35 -7.43
CA ASP A 40 -4.25 -15.30 -6.46
C ASP A 40 -4.46 -14.71 -5.06
N VAL A 41 -3.87 -13.54 -4.79
CA VAL A 41 -4.01 -12.85 -3.50
C VAL A 41 -5.35 -12.10 -3.45
N PRO A 42 -6.17 -12.25 -2.39
CA PRO A 42 -7.38 -11.46 -2.21
C PRO A 42 -7.09 -9.96 -2.12
N MET A 43 -7.79 -9.15 -2.92
CA MET A 43 -7.59 -7.70 -2.96
C MET A 43 -8.91 -6.93 -2.89
N LEU A 44 -8.90 -5.81 -2.18
CA LEU A 44 -10.02 -4.87 -2.10
C LEU A 44 -9.54 -3.46 -2.44
N CYS A 45 -10.35 -2.72 -3.19
CA CYS A 45 -10.17 -1.28 -3.40
C CYS A 45 -11.31 -0.53 -2.72
N ALA A 46 -10.98 0.53 -2.00
CA ALA A 46 -11.91 1.45 -1.39
C ALA A 46 -11.55 2.89 -1.74
N ARG A 47 -12.48 3.82 -1.52
CA ARG A 47 -12.18 5.24 -1.54
C ARG A 47 -11.62 5.64 -0.18
N GLU A 48 -10.60 6.49 -0.20
CA GLU A 48 -10.14 7.14 1.02
C GLU A 48 -11.14 8.19 1.49
N LEU A 49 -11.06 8.55 2.77
CA LEU A 49 -11.73 9.74 3.29
C LEU A 49 -11.33 10.99 2.50
N ASP A 50 -12.33 11.83 2.20
CA ASP A 50 -12.14 13.16 1.63
C ASP A 50 -11.94 14.17 2.77
N ILE A 51 -10.68 14.48 3.06
CA ILE A 51 -10.27 15.37 4.15
C ILE A 51 -9.65 16.63 3.55
N THR A 52 -10.18 17.79 3.92
CA THR A 52 -9.65 19.09 3.51
C THR A 52 -8.16 19.21 3.82
N GLY A 53 -7.36 19.50 2.80
CA GLY A 53 -5.91 19.66 2.91
C GLY A 53 -5.10 18.35 2.90
N ALA A 54 -5.75 17.20 2.71
CA ALA A 54 -5.04 15.93 2.53
C ALA A 54 -4.29 15.86 1.20
N THR A 55 -3.31 14.95 1.13
CA THR A 55 -2.53 14.70 -0.08
C THR A 55 -3.42 14.24 -1.23
N ALA A 56 -3.53 15.09 -2.25
CA ALA A 56 -4.25 14.81 -3.50
C ALA A 56 -3.61 13.68 -4.31
N ARG A 57 -4.41 13.02 -5.15
CA ARG A 57 -3.99 11.92 -6.05
C ARG A 57 -3.17 10.83 -5.36
N CYS A 58 -3.59 10.45 -4.16
CA CYS A 58 -2.85 9.53 -3.32
C CYS A 58 -3.48 8.13 -3.35
N ILE A 59 -2.64 7.12 -3.64
CA ILE A 59 -2.98 5.70 -3.47
C ILE A 59 -2.26 5.20 -2.23
N ARG A 60 -2.98 4.53 -1.33
CA ARG A 60 -2.42 3.87 -0.15
C ARG A 60 -2.58 2.36 -0.29
N VAL A 61 -1.64 1.64 0.29
CA VAL A 61 -1.60 0.18 0.28
C VAL A 61 -1.42 -0.31 1.71
N MET A 62 -2.33 -1.18 2.13
CA MET A 62 -2.23 -1.95 3.36
C MET A 62 -2.09 -3.42 3.00
N ILE A 63 -1.03 -4.06 3.48
CA ILE A 63 -0.79 -5.47 3.27
C ILE A 63 -0.96 -6.20 4.59
N HIS A 64 -1.77 -7.26 4.57
CA HIS A 64 -1.79 -8.27 5.61
C HIS A 64 -0.92 -9.43 5.16
N LEU A 65 0.00 -9.84 6.01
CA LEU A 65 0.92 -10.93 5.77
C LEU A 65 1.17 -11.74 7.04
N ASP A 66 1.49 -13.01 6.87
CA ASP A 66 2.05 -13.84 7.92
C ASP A 66 3.57 -13.63 7.94
N THR A 67 4.12 -13.21 9.08
CA THR A 67 5.57 -12.97 9.21
C THR A 67 6.06 -13.22 10.63
N LEU A 68 7.31 -13.65 10.75
CA LEU A 68 8.01 -13.78 12.03
C LEU A 68 8.67 -12.46 12.48
N LYS A 69 8.72 -11.45 11.60
CA LYS A 69 9.30 -10.14 11.90
C LYS A 69 8.43 -9.39 12.91
N GLY A 70 9.06 -8.79 13.91
CA GLY A 70 8.41 -7.86 14.82
C GLY A 70 7.96 -6.59 14.09
N ARG A 71 6.95 -5.90 14.63
CA ARG A 71 6.40 -4.67 14.02
C ARG A 71 7.45 -3.58 13.79
N SER A 72 8.44 -3.45 14.68
CA SER A 72 9.52 -2.47 14.56
C SER A 72 10.52 -2.79 13.44
N GLU A 73 10.52 -4.02 12.93
CA GLU A 73 11.40 -4.45 11.84
C GLU A 73 10.76 -4.20 10.47
N LEU A 74 9.44 -4.00 10.42
CA LEU A 74 8.71 -3.70 9.20
C LEU A 74 8.94 -2.25 8.77
N ARG A 75 9.26 -2.07 7.49
CA ARG A 75 9.54 -0.78 6.86
C ARG A 75 8.36 -0.37 5.99
N HIS A 76 7.62 0.62 6.47
CA HIS A 76 6.56 1.23 5.67
C HIS A 76 7.17 2.19 4.65
N VAL A 77 6.59 2.24 3.45
CA VAL A 77 7.14 2.99 2.32
C VAL A 77 6.20 4.13 1.94
N TYR A 78 6.78 5.32 1.83
CA TYR A 78 6.10 6.55 1.40
C TYR A 78 6.89 7.15 0.24
N LEU A 79 6.25 7.31 -0.92
CA LEU A 79 6.89 7.77 -2.14
C LEU A 79 6.25 9.07 -2.64
N GLU A 80 6.98 9.80 -3.47
CA GLU A 80 6.48 11.00 -4.15
C GLU A 80 5.87 12.03 -3.17
N GLY A 81 4.74 12.64 -3.54
CA GLY A 81 4.00 13.58 -2.69
C GLY A 81 3.40 12.99 -1.41
N ALA A 82 3.47 11.67 -1.21
CA ALA A 82 3.06 11.01 0.04
C ALA A 82 4.21 10.89 1.06
N SER A 83 5.44 11.26 0.70
CA SER A 83 6.62 11.22 1.60
C SER A 83 6.39 11.96 2.93
N ALA A 84 5.66 13.09 2.90
CA ALA A 84 5.34 13.89 4.08
C ALA A 84 4.22 13.31 4.98
N LEU A 85 3.62 12.16 4.61
CA LEU A 85 2.53 11.56 5.43
C LEU A 85 3.04 10.86 6.68
N ARG A 86 4.34 10.59 6.80
CA ARG A 86 4.98 10.16 8.03
C ARG A 86 6.39 10.72 8.15
N ASP A 87 6.48 11.84 8.85
CA ASP A 87 7.75 12.47 9.23
C ASP A 87 8.45 11.75 10.41
N ASP A 88 7.78 10.76 11.02
CA ASP A 88 8.19 10.09 12.26
C ASP A 88 8.87 8.73 12.06
N LEU A 89 8.97 8.22 10.83
CA LEU A 89 9.67 6.97 10.55
C LEU A 89 11.12 7.20 10.15
N PRO A 90 12.08 6.41 10.68
CA PRO A 90 13.44 6.41 10.17
C PRO A 90 13.44 5.90 8.72
N GLY A 91 14.03 6.70 7.82
CA GLY A 91 14.11 6.45 6.37
C GLY A 91 14.74 5.12 5.97
#